data_AF-A0A352IR75-F1
#
_entry.id   AF-A0A352IR75-F1
#
_cell.length_a   1.000
_cell.length_b   1.000
_cell.length_c   1.000
_cell.angle_alpha   90.00
_cell.angle_beta   90.00
_cell.angle_gamma   90.00
#
_symmetry.space_group_name_H-M   'P 1'
#
loop_
_entity.id
_entity.type
_entity.pdbx_description
1 polymer ?
#
loop_
_entity_poly.entity_id
_entity_poly.type
_entity_poly.pdbx_seq_one_letter_code
_entity_poly.pdbx_strand_id
1 'polypeptide(L)'
;WGYQTTGYYAPTSRFGTPDDLRYLVDQCHRHNIGVILDWVPGHFPTDEHALARFDGSALYEHADPRKGRHQDWGTLIYNYGRHEVRNFLIGSALFWLDAFHIDGLRVDAVASMLYLNYSRKEGEWEPNVHGGHENLEAIEFLRELNQVCQSRFPGTLVC
;
A
#
# COMPACT_ATOMS: atom_id res chain seq x y z
N TRP A 1 -7.75 12.39 5.55
CA TRP A 1 -7.96 12.33 4.09
C TRP A 1 -7.80 10.93 3.47
N GLY A 2 -7.87 9.85 4.26
CA GLY A 2 -7.80 8.48 3.73
C GLY A 2 -6.43 7.80 3.85
N TYR A 3 -5.34 8.55 3.94
CA TYR A 3 -3.96 8.02 3.94
C TYR A 3 -3.53 7.19 5.18
N GLN A 4 -4.40 6.97 6.16
CA GLN A 4 -4.16 6.05 7.25
C GLN A 4 -5.23 4.96 7.20
N THR A 5 -5.04 4.01 6.29
CA THR A 5 -6.01 2.96 5.95
C THR A 5 -5.93 1.81 6.95
N THR A 6 -7.09 1.32 7.41
CA THR A 6 -7.19 0.14 8.30
C THR A 6 -7.88 -1.05 7.62
N GLY A 7 -8.78 -0.81 6.67
CA GLY A 7 -9.49 -1.86 5.92
C GLY A 7 -9.18 -1.82 4.42
N TYR A 8 -8.15 -2.55 3.97
CA TYR A 8 -7.67 -2.51 2.59
C TYR A 8 -8.62 -3.15 1.56
N TYR A 9 -9.54 -3.99 2.01
CA TYR A 9 -10.45 -4.78 1.18
C TYR A 9 -11.91 -4.32 1.26
N ALA A 10 -12.14 -3.07 1.69
CA ALA A 10 -13.49 -2.52 1.76
C ALA A 10 -13.48 -1.02 1.52
N PRO A 11 -14.50 -0.47 0.82
CA PRO A 11 -14.69 0.96 0.77
C PRO A 11 -15.18 1.48 2.12
N THR A 12 -14.91 2.75 2.40
CA THR A 12 -15.40 3.41 3.61
C THR A 12 -16.93 3.41 3.64
N SER A 13 -17.51 2.95 4.75
CA SER A 13 -18.98 2.93 4.96
C SER A 13 -19.61 4.32 5.07
N ARG A 14 -18.81 5.38 5.20
CA ARG A 14 -19.26 6.78 5.28
C ARG A 14 -20.15 7.22 4.12
N PHE A 15 -20.03 6.58 2.96
CA PHE A 15 -20.73 6.96 1.73
C PHE A 15 -21.70 5.90 1.22
N GLY A 16 -21.99 4.87 2.02
CA GLY A 16 -22.91 3.80 1.67
C GLY A 16 -22.27 2.42 1.71
N THR A 17 -22.85 1.52 0.92
CA THR A 17 -22.45 0.13 0.79
C THR A 17 -21.37 -0.05 -0.29
N PRO A 18 -20.69 -1.20 -0.34
CA PRO A 18 -19.80 -1.52 -1.45
C PRO A 18 -20.46 -1.44 -2.83
N ASP A 19 -21.75 -1.79 -2.94
CA ASP A 19 -22.49 -1.74 -4.20
C ASP A 19 -22.76 -0.30 -4.66
N ASP A 20 -22.87 0.65 -3.73
CA ASP A 20 -22.99 2.07 -4.07
C ASP A 20 -21.70 2.60 -4.73
N LEU A 21 -20.52 2.14 -4.28
CA LEU A 21 -19.26 2.48 -4.96
C LEU A 21 -19.18 1.81 -6.34
N ARG A 22 -19.58 0.54 -6.47
CA ARG A 22 -19.63 -0.13 -7.78
C ARG A 22 -20.56 0.60 -8.74
N TYR A 23 -21.71 1.04 -8.25
CA TYR A 23 -22.65 1.84 -9.03
C TYR A 23 -22.02 3.15 -9.50
N LEU A 24 -21.30 3.87 -8.64
CA LEU A 24 -20.57 5.09 -9.02
C LEU A 24 -19.56 4.82 -10.14
N VAL A 25 -18.73 3.77 -10.01
CA VAL A 25 -17.74 3.41 -11.02
C VAL A 25 -18.43 3.04 -12.35
N ASP A 26 -19.50 2.24 -12.30
CA ASP A 26 -20.30 1.90 -13.48
C ASP A 26 -20.89 3.16 -14.16
N GLN A 27 -21.35 4.15 -13.39
CA GLN A 27 -21.79 5.42 -13.96
C GLN A 27 -20.64 6.18 -14.62
N CYS A 28 -19.47 6.27 -14.00
CA CYS A 28 -18.28 6.87 -14.64
C CYS A 28 -17.96 6.20 -15.98
N HIS A 29 -17.94 4.86 -16.00
CA HIS A 29 -17.64 4.09 -17.21
C HIS A 29 -18.66 4.26 -18.32
N ARG A 30 -19.97 4.28 -18.01
CA ARG A 30 -21.03 4.60 -18.99
C ARG A 30 -20.87 5.98 -19.63
N HIS A 31 -20.19 6.89 -18.95
CA HIS A 31 -19.88 8.23 -19.41
C HIS A 31 -18.44 8.38 -19.95
N ASN A 32 -17.72 7.27 -20.17
CA ASN A 32 -16.34 7.24 -20.65
C ASN A 32 -15.35 8.01 -19.75
N ILE A 33 -15.56 7.94 -18.43
CA ILE A 33 -14.68 8.53 -17.43
C ILE A 33 -13.95 7.39 -16.71
N GLY A 34 -12.61 7.38 -16.78
CA GLY A 34 -11.79 6.47 -15.99
C GLY A 34 -11.68 6.91 -14.54
N VAL A 35 -11.57 5.94 -13.63
CA VAL A 35 -11.51 6.13 -12.18
C VAL A 35 -10.14 5.68 -11.67
N ILE A 36 -9.40 6.60 -11.06
CA ILE A 36 -8.13 6.31 -10.39
C ILE A 36 -8.36 6.35 -8.88
N LEU A 37 -7.87 5.33 -8.19
CA LEU A 37 -7.89 5.23 -6.73
C LEU A 37 -6.51 5.55 -6.16
N ASP A 38 -6.46 6.47 -5.21
CA ASP A 38 -5.29 6.62 -4.34
C ASP A 38 -5.19 5.37 -3.44
N TRP A 39 -4.14 4.58 -3.68
CA TRP A 39 -3.86 3.34 -2.96
C TRP A 39 -2.58 3.51 -2.14
N VAL A 40 -2.63 3.11 -0.87
CA VAL A 40 -1.65 3.51 0.14
C VAL A 40 -0.89 2.29 0.67
N PRO A 41 0.10 1.77 -0.05
CA PRO A 41 0.89 0.61 0.38
C PRO A 41 2.08 1.00 1.26
N GLY A 42 2.34 2.29 1.47
CA GLY A 42 3.57 2.76 2.12
C GLY A 42 3.59 2.55 3.62
N HIS A 43 2.43 2.66 4.27
CA HIS A 43 2.31 2.59 5.72
C HIS A 43 0.86 2.32 6.17
N PHE A 44 0.70 1.98 7.45
CA PHE A 44 -0.60 1.80 8.10
C PHE A 44 -0.56 2.33 9.55
N PRO A 45 -1.71 2.70 10.15
CA PRO A 45 -1.71 3.32 11.47
C PRO A 45 -1.54 2.29 12.60
N THR A 46 -1.39 2.79 13.83
CA THR A 46 -1.12 1.98 15.02
C THR A 46 -2.36 1.59 15.82
N ASP A 47 -3.56 1.87 15.29
CA ASP A 47 -4.83 1.51 15.92
C ASP A 47 -4.91 0.01 16.24
N GLU A 48 -5.34 -0.32 17.46
CA GLU A 48 -5.39 -1.70 17.95
C GLU A 48 -6.30 -2.62 17.11
N HIS A 49 -7.33 -2.05 16.49
CA HIS A 49 -8.26 -2.81 15.63
C HIS A 49 -7.74 -3.02 14.20
N ALA A 50 -6.58 -2.45 13.86
CA ALA A 50 -6.00 -2.51 12.53
C ALA A 50 -4.99 -3.67 12.43
N LEU A 51 -3.82 -3.43 11.82
CA LEU A 51 -2.83 -4.46 11.51
C LEU A 51 -1.63 -4.47 12.47
N ALA A 52 -1.54 -3.49 13.37
CA ALA A 52 -0.41 -3.37 14.29
C ALA A 52 -0.38 -4.54 15.25
N ARG A 53 0.78 -5.21 15.35
CA ARG A 53 0.98 -6.38 16.23
C ARG A 53 -0.13 -7.43 16.13
N PHE A 54 -0.57 -7.71 14.90
CA PHE A 54 -1.80 -8.46 14.60
C PHE A 54 -1.95 -9.79 15.36
N ASP A 55 -0.86 -10.54 15.55
CA ASP A 55 -0.83 -11.82 16.27
C ASP A 55 -0.03 -11.75 17.60
N GLY A 56 0.21 -10.54 18.10
CA GLY A 56 1.09 -10.27 19.23
C GLY A 56 2.57 -10.08 18.83
N SER A 57 2.96 -10.44 17.61
CA SER A 57 4.29 -10.17 17.03
C SER A 57 4.25 -9.03 16.01
N ALA A 58 5.42 -8.54 15.57
CA ALA A 58 5.51 -7.65 14.41
C ALA A 58 5.25 -8.43 13.11
N LEU A 59 3.97 -8.64 12.80
CA LEU A 59 3.52 -9.52 11.72
C LEU A 59 3.54 -8.80 10.36
N TYR A 60 2.78 -7.71 10.26
CA TYR A 60 2.63 -6.91 9.04
C TYR A 60 3.73 -5.86 8.92
N GLU A 61 4.14 -5.29 10.04
CA GLU A 61 5.25 -4.36 10.17
C GLU A 61 6.60 -5.09 10.30
N HIS A 62 7.69 -4.39 9.98
CA HIS A 62 9.02 -4.92 10.25
C HIS A 62 9.36 -4.82 11.75
N ALA A 63 9.94 -5.88 12.33
CA ALA A 63 10.24 -5.95 13.75
C ALA A 63 11.30 -4.92 14.21
N ASP A 64 12.30 -4.63 13.37
CA ASP A 64 13.23 -3.53 13.60
C ASP A 64 12.53 -2.18 13.34
N PRO A 65 12.36 -1.32 14.36
CA PRO A 65 11.66 -0.04 14.23
C PRO A 65 12.37 0.94 13.29
N ARG A 66 13.67 0.78 13.04
CA ARG A 66 14.42 1.60 12.06
C ARG A 66 13.98 1.34 10.63
N LYS A 67 13.33 0.19 10.37
CA LYS A 67 12.74 -0.18 9.08
C LYS A 67 11.21 -0.20 9.13
N GLY A 68 10.62 -0.49 10.29
CA GLY A 68 9.19 -0.75 10.47
C GLY A 68 8.34 0.45 10.88
N ARG A 69 8.90 1.65 11.02
CA ARG A 69 8.16 2.83 11.51
C ARG A 69 8.55 4.11 10.78
N HIS A 70 7.55 4.91 10.40
CA HIS A 70 7.75 6.33 10.06
C HIS A 70 7.65 7.15 11.35
N GLN A 71 8.78 7.69 11.81
CA GLN A 71 8.85 8.38 13.11
C GLN A 71 7.99 9.66 13.11
N ASP A 72 8.14 10.50 12.08
CA ASP A 72 7.42 11.78 11.98
C ASP A 72 5.90 11.60 11.80
N TRP A 73 5.46 10.45 11.25
CA TRP A 73 4.04 10.19 10.99
C TRP A 73 3.36 9.37 12.09
N GLY A 74 4.13 8.73 12.95
CA GLY A 74 3.60 7.82 13.97
C GLY A 74 2.97 6.54 13.40
N THR A 75 3.27 6.19 12.16
CA THR A 75 2.70 5.02 11.44
C THR A 75 3.72 3.89 11.28
N LEU A 76 3.22 2.69 11.00
CA LEU A 76 4.02 1.49 10.76
C LEU A 76 4.23 1.25 9.27
N ILE A 77 5.38 0.68 8.92
CA ILE A 77 5.78 0.38 7.55
C ILE A 77 5.63 -1.13 7.34
N TYR A 78 4.98 -1.50 6.24
CA TYR A 78 4.83 -2.91 5.85
C TYR A 78 6.18 -3.60 5.66
N ASN A 79 6.26 -4.85 6.11
CA ASN A 79 7.41 -5.71 5.87
C ASN A 79 7.36 -6.32 4.46
N TYR A 80 7.78 -5.55 3.45
CA TYR A 80 7.75 -5.97 2.04
C TYR A 80 8.57 -7.26 1.74
N GLY A 81 9.54 -7.58 2.59
CA GLY A 81 10.34 -8.80 2.49
C GLY A 81 9.56 -10.07 2.87
N ARG A 82 8.46 -9.94 3.62
CA ARG A 82 7.63 -11.08 4.05
C ARG A 82 6.60 -11.43 2.98
N HIS A 83 6.57 -12.70 2.58
CA HIS A 83 5.73 -13.19 1.49
C HIS A 83 4.24 -12.92 1.71
N GLU A 84 3.73 -13.18 2.91
CA GLU A 84 2.30 -13.00 3.20
C GLU A 84 1.89 -11.53 3.21
N VAL A 85 2.79 -10.64 3.65
CA VAL A 85 2.56 -9.19 3.64
C VAL A 85 2.56 -8.65 2.21
N ARG A 86 3.52 -9.10 1.41
CA ARG A 86 3.57 -8.75 -0.01
C ARG A 86 2.33 -9.24 -0.76
N ASN A 87 1.91 -10.49 -0.52
CA ASN A 87 0.68 -11.05 -1.07
C ASN A 87 -0.58 -10.30 -0.62
N PHE A 88 -0.64 -9.87 0.65
CA PHE A 88 -1.75 -9.04 1.14
C PHE A 88 -1.84 -7.72 0.36
N LEU A 89 -0.71 -7.03 0.16
CA LEU A 89 -0.71 -5.76 -0.56
C LEU A 89 -1.06 -5.95 -2.04
N ILE A 90 -0.38 -6.85 -2.76
CA ILE A 90 -0.68 -7.13 -4.18
C ILE A 90 -2.12 -7.61 -4.32
N GLY A 91 -2.57 -8.50 -3.44
CA GLY A 91 -3.96 -8.97 -3.42
C GLY A 91 -4.96 -7.83 -3.23
N SER A 92 -4.65 -6.84 -2.39
CA SER A 92 -5.51 -5.66 -2.21
C SER A 92 -5.58 -4.79 -3.46
N ALA A 93 -4.46 -4.59 -4.16
CA ALA A 93 -4.43 -3.85 -5.41
C ALA A 93 -5.31 -4.53 -6.47
N LEU A 94 -5.12 -5.84 -6.66
CA LEU A 94 -5.92 -6.63 -7.60
C LEU A 94 -7.40 -6.68 -7.22
N PHE A 95 -7.71 -6.71 -5.93
CA PHE A 95 -9.09 -6.68 -5.45
C PHE A 95 -9.84 -5.42 -5.91
N TRP A 96 -9.20 -4.24 -5.90
CA TRP A 96 -9.83 -3.01 -6.38
C TRP A 96 -10.02 -3.01 -7.89
N LEU A 97 -9.05 -3.52 -8.66
CA LEU A 97 -9.15 -3.65 -10.10
C LEU A 97 -10.25 -4.66 -10.51
N ASP A 98 -10.32 -5.80 -9.80
CA ASP A 98 -11.25 -6.89 -10.10
C ASP A 98 -12.67 -6.61 -9.60
N ALA A 99 -12.84 -6.36 -8.31
CA ALA A 99 -14.16 -6.34 -7.67
C ALA A 99 -14.88 -4.99 -7.81
N PHE A 100 -14.16 -3.92 -8.14
CA PHE A 100 -14.69 -2.56 -8.28
C PHE A 100 -14.42 -1.93 -9.63
N HIS A 101 -13.70 -2.61 -10.54
CA HIS A 101 -13.36 -2.12 -11.87
C HIS A 101 -12.64 -0.77 -11.85
N ILE A 102 -11.76 -0.54 -10.86
CA ILE A 102 -10.92 0.66 -10.85
C ILE A 102 -9.95 0.60 -12.05
N ASP A 103 -9.76 1.73 -12.74
CA ASP A 103 -8.94 1.80 -13.96
C ASP A 103 -7.46 2.11 -13.68
N GLY A 104 -7.17 2.61 -12.48
CA GLY A 104 -5.79 2.88 -12.08
C GLY A 104 -5.59 3.08 -10.59
N LEU A 105 -4.35 2.88 -10.17
CA LEU A 105 -3.89 3.05 -8.80
C LEU A 105 -2.81 4.13 -8.77
N ARG A 106 -2.99 5.16 -7.93
CA ARG A 106 -1.95 6.13 -7.62
C ARG A 106 -1.34 5.80 -6.25
N VAL A 107 -0.02 5.69 -6.19
CA VAL A 107 0.75 5.48 -4.96
C VAL A 107 1.30 6.81 -4.47
N ASP A 108 0.84 7.24 -3.30
CA ASP A 108 1.38 8.43 -2.66
C ASP A 108 2.72 8.16 -1.98
N ALA A 109 3.56 9.20 -1.88
CA ALA A 109 4.80 9.21 -1.11
C ALA A 109 5.74 8.03 -1.39
N VAL A 110 5.89 7.59 -2.65
CA VAL A 110 6.72 6.44 -3.04
C VAL A 110 8.16 6.52 -2.48
N ALA A 111 8.73 7.72 -2.33
CA ALA A 111 10.04 7.92 -1.70
C ALA A 111 10.12 7.38 -0.26
N SER A 112 9.00 7.41 0.49
CA SER A 112 8.91 6.85 1.84
C SER A 112 9.10 5.33 1.88
N MET A 113 8.80 4.66 0.77
CA MET A 113 8.99 3.23 0.59
C MET A 113 10.41 2.93 0.10
N LEU A 114 10.89 3.70 -0.87
CA LEU A 114 12.14 3.45 -1.59
C LEU A 114 13.40 3.65 -0.75
N TYR A 115 13.34 4.47 0.30
CA TYR A 115 14.55 4.89 1.03
C TYR A 115 14.51 4.51 2.51
N LEU A 116 15.52 3.74 2.93
CA LEU A 116 15.74 3.33 4.32
C LEU A 116 16.07 4.50 5.24
N ASN A 117 16.50 5.64 4.70
CA ASN A 117 16.80 6.86 5.44
C ASN A 117 15.70 7.94 5.32
N TYR A 118 14.53 7.62 4.75
CA TYR A 118 13.45 8.59 4.60
C TYR A 118 13.02 9.16 5.95
N SER A 119 13.14 10.49 6.12
CA SER A 119 12.75 11.21 7.36
C SER A 119 13.45 10.64 8.61
N ARG A 120 14.71 10.20 8.46
CA ARG A 120 15.56 9.70 9.56
C ARG A 120 16.88 10.48 9.62
N LYS A 121 17.40 10.69 10.82
CA LYS A 121 18.73 11.30 11.02
C LYS A 121 19.83 10.25 10.88
N GLU A 122 21.07 10.73 10.79
CA GLU A 122 22.25 9.87 10.85
C GLU A 122 22.25 9.03 12.14
N GLY A 123 22.51 7.72 12.00
CA GLY A 123 22.45 6.76 13.11
C GLY A 123 21.05 6.24 13.46
N GLU A 124 19.97 6.74 12.84
CA GLU A 124 18.59 6.27 13.07
C GLU A 124 18.12 5.27 11.99
N TRP A 125 18.99 4.91 11.05
CA TRP A 125 18.73 3.96 9.96
C TRP A 125 19.95 3.08 9.70
N GLU A 126 19.76 1.99 8.95
CA GLU A 126 20.82 1.04 8.57
C GLU A 126 20.84 0.87 7.04
N PRO A 127 22.02 0.75 6.41
CA PRO A 127 22.12 0.51 4.98
C PRO A 127 21.58 -0.86 4.58
N ASN A 128 21.27 -1.00 3.29
CA ASN A 128 20.97 -2.30 2.69
C ASN A 128 22.23 -3.18 2.61
N VAL A 129 22.06 -4.43 2.18
CA VAL A 129 23.14 -5.42 2.09
C VAL A 129 24.30 -5.02 1.15
N HIS A 130 24.11 -3.99 0.33
CA HIS A 130 25.12 -3.43 -0.58
C HIS A 130 25.72 -2.11 -0.07
N GLY A 131 25.38 -1.66 1.14
CA GLY A 131 25.85 -0.41 1.73
C GLY A 131 25.07 0.84 1.29
N GLY A 132 24.01 0.68 0.48
CA GLY A 132 23.17 1.78 0.00
C GLY A 132 21.99 2.10 0.91
N HIS A 133 21.24 3.16 0.58
CA HIS A 133 20.05 3.60 1.32
C HIS A 133 18.75 3.15 0.67
N GLU A 134 18.82 2.42 -0.44
CA GLU A 134 17.68 1.88 -1.15
C GLU A 134 17.04 0.72 -0.38
N ASN A 135 15.74 0.75 -0.23
CA ASN A 135 14.94 -0.33 0.32
C ASN A 135 14.65 -1.36 -0.79
N LEU A 136 15.52 -2.38 -0.87
CA LEU A 136 15.49 -3.37 -1.96
C LEU A 136 14.18 -4.15 -1.98
N GLU A 137 13.63 -4.48 -0.81
CA GLU A 137 12.38 -5.21 -0.67
C GLU A 137 11.19 -4.38 -1.15
N ALA A 138 11.16 -3.07 -0.87
CA ALA A 138 10.12 -2.19 -1.38
C ALA A 138 10.23 -1.98 -2.90
N ILE A 139 11.45 -1.86 -3.44
CA ILE A 139 11.70 -1.77 -4.88
C ILE A 139 11.18 -3.01 -5.59
N GLU A 140 11.49 -4.19 -5.07
CA GLU A 140 11.05 -5.45 -5.66
C GLU A 140 9.53 -5.60 -5.58
N PHE A 141 8.93 -5.24 -4.44
CA PHE A 141 7.47 -5.20 -4.31
C PHE A 141 6.81 -4.28 -5.36
N LEU A 142 7.31 -3.07 -5.57
CA LEU A 142 6.75 -2.15 -6.56
C LEU A 142 6.90 -2.67 -7.99
N ARG A 143 8.00 -3.36 -8.30
CA ARG A 143 8.18 -4.03 -9.60
C ARG A 143 7.16 -5.16 -9.78
N GLU A 144 7.03 -6.02 -8.78
CA GLU A 144 6.08 -7.15 -8.79
C GLU A 144 4.63 -6.65 -8.93
N LEU A 145 4.25 -5.65 -8.13
CA LEU A 145 2.93 -5.00 -8.20
C LEU A 145 2.63 -4.54 -9.63
N ASN A 146 3.53 -3.77 -10.24
CA ASN A 146 3.35 -3.26 -11.60
C ASN A 146 3.20 -4.40 -12.61
N GLN A 147 4.07 -5.42 -12.54
CA GLN A 147 4.01 -6.56 -13.45
C GLN A 147 2.69 -7.32 -13.32
N VAL A 148 2.24 -7.59 -12.09
CA VAL A 148 1.03 -8.37 -11.84
C VAL A 148 -0.22 -7.59 -12.24
N CYS A 149 -0.31 -6.28 -11.92
CA CYS A 149 -1.43 -5.44 -12.35
C CYS A 149 -1.52 -5.37 -13.88
N GLN A 150 -0.41 -5.12 -14.58
CA GLN A 150 -0.41 -5.08 -16.05
C GLN A 150 -0.72 -6.45 -16.68
N SER A 151 -0.25 -7.54 -16.09
CA SER A 151 -0.50 -8.89 -16.62
C SER A 151 -1.95 -9.34 -16.43
N ARG A 152 -2.58 -8.99 -15.31
CA ARG A 152 -3.95 -9.41 -14.98
C ARG A 152 -5.00 -8.46 -15.55
N PHE A 153 -4.69 -7.17 -15.57
CA PHE A 153 -5.58 -6.10 -16.02
C PHE A 153 -4.84 -5.18 -17.01
N PRO A 154 -4.60 -5.63 -18.25
CA PRO A 154 -3.89 -4.84 -19.26
C PRO A 154 -4.53 -3.48 -19.50
N GLY A 155 -3.73 -2.42 -19.48
CA GLY A 155 -4.20 -1.04 -19.68
C GLY A 155 -4.49 -0.27 -18.38
N THR A 156 -4.40 -0.92 -17.22
CA THR A 156 -4.47 -0.25 -15.91
C THR A 156 -3.36 0.81 -15.79
N LEU A 157 -3.66 1.98 -15.22
CA LEU A 157 -2.63 2.94 -14.86
C LEU A 157 -2.08 2.66 -13.46
N VAL A 158 -0.76 2.58 -13.30
CA VAL A 158 -0.11 2.58 -11.97
C VAL A 158 0.87 3.75 -11.93
N CYS A 159 0.63 4.73 -11.06
CA CYS A 159 1.35 6.01 -11.03
C CYS A 159 1.76 6.49 -9.64
#